data_AF-A0A2E4X788-F1
#
_entry.id   AF-A0A2E4X788-F1
#
_cell.length_a   1.000
_cell.length_b   1.000
_cell.length_c   1.000
_cell.angle_alpha   90.00
_cell.angle_beta   90.00
_cell.angle_gamma   90.00
#
_symmetry.space_group_name_H-M   'P 1'
#
loop_
_entity.id
_entity.type
_entity.pdbx_description
1 polymer ?
#
loop_
_entity_poly.entity_id
_entity_poly.type
_entity_poly.pdbx_seq_one_letter_code
_entity_poly.pdbx_strand_id
1 'polypeptide(L)'
;MKDYFKKLNTITDGIKRKIFHKKDVRFIIIMEKWNNIVGERFYQKSNPLKITREHNLKVEVSSDILIDFKFSSNIILDKVNNILDNKENIIKILVVQKNLK
;
A
#
# COMPACT_ATOMS: atom_id res chain seq x y z
N MET A 1 -32.16 -11.55 11.79
CA MET A 1 -31.24 -11.08 10.73
C MET A 1 -30.26 -9.98 11.18
N LYS A 2 -30.63 -9.02 12.04
CA LYS A 2 -29.74 -7.94 12.51
C LYS A 2 -28.48 -8.41 13.27
N ASP A 3 -28.57 -9.51 14.02
CA ASP A 3 -27.46 -9.95 14.88
C ASP A 3 -26.32 -10.66 14.14
N TYR A 4 -26.61 -11.24 12.97
CA TYR A 4 -25.58 -11.87 12.13
C TYR A 4 -24.64 -10.85 11.52
N PHE A 5 -25.16 -9.71 11.05
CA PHE A 5 -24.33 -8.61 10.51
C PHE A 5 -23.48 -7.95 11.59
N LYS A 6 -24.03 -7.74 12.80
CA LYS A 6 -23.26 -7.25 13.94
C LYS A 6 -22.12 -8.21 14.29
N LYS A 7 -22.39 -9.52 14.38
CA LYS A 7 -21.35 -10.54 14.65
C LYS A 7 -20.29 -10.62 13.54
N LEU A 8 -20.69 -10.53 12.28
CA LEU A 8 -19.77 -10.50 11.13
C LEU A 8 -18.81 -9.30 11.22
N ASN A 9 -19.34 -8.11 11.52
CA ASN A 9 -18.53 -6.90 11.71
C ASN A 9 -17.56 -7.05 12.89
N THR A 10 -18.00 -7.60 14.02
CA THR A 10 -17.12 -7.82 15.18
C THR A 10 -16.02 -8.84 14.91
N ILE A 11 -16.31 -9.90 14.14
CA ILE A 11 -15.32 -10.90 13.73
C ILE A 11 -14.32 -10.29 12.73
N THR A 12 -14.80 -9.54 11.73
CA THR A 12 -13.91 -8.85 10.78
C THR A 12 -13.06 -7.80 11.48
N ASP A 13 -13.61 -7.05 12.43
CA ASP A 13 -12.86 -6.07 13.21
C ASP A 13 -11.86 -6.73 14.17
N GLY A 14 -12.18 -7.90 14.74
CA GLY A 14 -11.25 -8.69 15.55
C GLY A 14 -10.09 -9.29 14.72
N ILE A 15 -10.39 -9.75 13.49
CA ILE A 15 -9.38 -10.22 12.53
C ILE A 15 -8.52 -9.07 12.05
N LYS A 16 -9.12 -7.92 11.69
CA LYS A 16 -8.41 -6.67 11.37
C LYS A 16 -7.49 -6.30 12.54
N ARG A 17 -7.99 -6.13 13.76
CA ARG A 17 -7.15 -5.78 14.92
C ARG A 17 -5.99 -6.77 15.13
N LYS A 18 -6.19 -8.08 15.00
CA LYS A 18 -5.11 -9.09 15.11
C LYS A 18 -4.09 -9.02 13.97
N ILE A 19 -4.52 -8.70 12.75
CA ILE A 19 -3.63 -8.46 11.60
C ILE A 19 -2.87 -7.14 11.75
N PHE A 20 -3.53 -6.11 12.29
CA PHE A 20 -2.97 -4.76 12.47
C PHE A 20 -1.95 -4.72 13.62
N HIS A 21 -2.13 -5.51 14.69
CA HIS A 21 -1.21 -5.50 15.84
C HIS A 21 0.20 -6.05 15.53
N LYS A 22 0.40 -6.68 14.36
CA LYS A 22 1.71 -7.19 13.90
C LYS A 22 2.23 -6.50 12.64
N LYS A 23 1.49 -5.57 12.05
CA LYS A 23 1.85 -4.95 10.76
C LYS A 23 2.22 -3.49 10.93
N ASP A 24 3.22 -3.08 10.16
CA ASP A 24 3.66 -1.69 10.04
C ASP A 24 2.46 -0.78 9.71
N VAL A 25 2.10 0.11 10.64
CA VAL A 25 0.95 1.01 10.50
C VAL A 25 1.08 1.88 9.26
N ARG A 26 2.31 2.25 8.87
CA ARG A 26 2.56 3.02 7.64
C ARG A 26 2.12 2.25 6.42
N PHE A 27 2.40 0.94 6.38
CA PHE A 27 2.01 0.10 5.26
C PHE A 27 0.49 0.01 5.12
N ILE A 28 -0.23 -0.06 6.24
CA ILE A 28 -1.69 -0.06 6.25
C ILE A 28 -2.23 1.25 5.66
N ILE A 29 -1.71 2.40 6.12
CA ILE A 29 -2.11 3.71 5.61
C ILE A 29 -1.84 3.82 4.10
N ILE A 30 -0.66 3.39 3.64
CA ILE A 30 -0.30 3.39 2.21
C ILE A 30 -1.28 2.53 1.41
N MET A 31 -1.61 1.33 1.88
CA MET A 31 -2.55 0.43 1.20
C MET A 31 -3.96 1.05 1.10
N GLU A 32 -4.47 1.61 2.19
CA GLU A 32 -5.81 2.23 2.21
C GLU A 32 -5.90 3.47 1.32
N LYS A 33 -4.81 4.22 1.19
CA LYS A 33 -4.74 5.45 0.38
C LYS A 33 -4.12 5.25 -1.00
N TRP A 34 -3.84 4.00 -1.41
CA TRP A 34 -3.04 3.73 -2.61
C TRP A 34 -3.59 4.39 -3.87
N ASN A 35 -4.91 4.30 -4.11
CA ASN A 35 -5.55 4.93 -5.26
C ASN A 35 -5.32 6.47 -5.28
N ASN A 36 -5.42 7.12 -4.12
CA ASN A 36 -5.21 8.57 -4.03
C ASN A 36 -3.74 8.95 -4.23
N ILE A 37 -2.81 8.06 -3.85
CA ILE A 37 -1.37 8.26 -4.02
C ILE A 37 -1.00 8.20 -5.50
N VAL A 38 -1.34 7.09 -6.17
CA VAL A 38 -0.85 6.81 -7.54
C VAL A 38 -1.81 7.23 -8.66
N GLY A 39 -3.08 7.50 -8.33
CA GLY A 39 -4.13 7.76 -9.31
C GLY A 39 -4.67 6.49 -9.97
N GLU A 40 -5.87 6.59 -10.54
CA GLU A 40 -6.62 5.44 -11.05
C GLU A 40 -5.85 4.60 -12.08
N ARG A 41 -5.13 5.26 -13.00
CA ARG A 41 -4.31 4.61 -14.05
C ARG A 41 -3.29 3.63 -13.47
N PHE A 42 -2.59 4.02 -12.41
CA PHE A 42 -1.59 3.17 -11.77
C PHE A 42 -2.20 2.24 -10.73
N TYR A 43 -3.28 2.64 -10.06
CA TYR A 43 -3.93 1.84 -9.02
C TYR A 43 -4.36 0.46 -9.54
N GLN A 44 -4.94 0.40 -10.74
CA GLN A 44 -5.40 -0.87 -11.33
C GLN A 44 -4.26 -1.82 -11.71
N LYS A 45 -3.02 -1.32 -11.82
CA LYS A 45 -1.87 -2.03 -12.38
C LYS A 45 -0.66 -2.05 -11.44
N SER A 46 -0.83 -1.60 -10.20
CA SER A 46 0.23 -1.60 -9.20
C SER A 46 -0.33 -1.91 -7.82
N ASN A 47 0.49 -2.56 -6.99
CA ASN A 47 0.10 -2.91 -5.64
C ASN A 47 1.30 -2.78 -4.69
N PRO A 48 1.15 -2.08 -3.54
CA PRO A 48 2.16 -2.12 -2.51
C PRO A 48 2.29 -3.54 -1.93
N LEU A 49 3.52 -4.03 -1.77
CA LEU A 49 3.78 -5.37 -1.25
C LEU A 49 4.16 -5.36 0.23
N LYS A 50 5.09 -4.47 0.60
CA LYS A 50 5.59 -4.31 1.97
C LYS A 50 6.47 -3.07 2.10
N ILE A 51 6.70 -2.64 3.34
CA ILE A 51 7.85 -1.81 3.71
C ILE A 51 9.00 -2.73 4.12
N THR A 52 10.20 -2.51 3.62
CA THR A 52 11.39 -3.29 4.00
C THR A 52 11.97 -2.81 5.33
N ARG A 53 12.93 -3.56 5.90
CA ARG A 53 13.62 -3.14 7.14
C ARG A 53 14.38 -1.83 6.95
N GLU A 54 14.87 -1.58 5.75
CA GLU A 54 15.56 -0.35 5.33
C GLU A 54 14.58 0.75 4.92
N HIS A 55 13.33 0.70 5.38
CA HIS A 55 12.30 1.72 5.13
C HIS A 55 12.01 1.98 3.64
N ASN A 56 12.12 0.96 2.79
CA ASN A 56 11.77 1.07 1.37
C ASN A 56 10.38 0.52 1.10
N LEU A 57 9.56 1.20 0.30
CA LEU A 57 8.27 0.68 -0.14
C LEU A 57 8.46 -0.19 -1.38
N LYS A 58 8.23 -1.50 -1.25
CA LYS A 58 8.24 -2.40 -2.40
C LYS A 58 6.87 -2.40 -3.08
N VAL A 59 6.84 -2.12 -4.38
CA VAL A 59 5.61 -2.02 -5.18
C VAL A 59 5.71 -2.97 -6.36
N GLU A 60 4.71 -3.84 -6.52
CA GLU A 60 4.53 -4.64 -7.72
C GLU A 60 3.80 -3.83 -8.78
N VAL A 61 4.26 -3.91 -10.03
CA VAL A 61 3.75 -3.13 -11.15
C VAL A 61 3.63 -4.01 -12.39
N SER A 62 2.53 -3.90 -13.13
CA SER A 62 2.36 -4.59 -14.42
C SER A 62 3.40 -4.13 -15.44
N SER A 63 3.84 -5.06 -16.30
CA SER A 63 4.89 -4.85 -17.30
C SER A 63 4.65 -3.64 -18.20
N ASP A 64 3.39 -3.40 -18.57
CA ASP A 64 2.96 -2.36 -19.50
C ASP A 64 3.05 -0.93 -18.94
N ILE A 65 3.15 -0.78 -17.61
CA ILE A 65 3.31 0.54 -16.96
C ILE A 65 4.61 0.65 -16.17
N LEU A 66 5.51 -0.34 -16.26
CA LEU A 66 6.73 -0.40 -15.45
C LEU A 66 7.62 0.86 -15.61
N ILE A 67 7.81 1.30 -16.86
CA ILE A 67 8.65 2.45 -17.19
C ILE A 67 8.02 3.75 -16.69
N ASP A 68 6.76 4.00 -17.03
CA ASP A 68 6.00 5.18 -16.58
C ASP A 68 5.94 5.29 -15.06
N PHE A 69 5.74 4.15 -14.37
CA PHE A 69 5.70 4.09 -12.93
C PHE A 69 7.07 4.40 -12.31
N LYS A 70 8.17 3.87 -12.89
CA LYS A 70 9.53 4.20 -12.46
C LYS A 70 9.83 5.69 -12.61
N PHE A 71 9.44 6.31 -13.73
CA PHE A 71 9.59 7.76 -13.92
C PHE A 71 8.79 8.57 -12.90
N SER A 72 7.62 8.07 -12.51
CA SER A 72 6.74 8.74 -11.53
C SER A 72 7.12 8.46 -10.07
N SER A 73 8.10 7.59 -9.81
CA SER A 73 8.37 7.03 -8.47
C SER A 73 8.73 8.07 -7.42
N ASN A 74 9.46 9.14 -7.78
CA ASN A 74 9.80 10.23 -6.86
C ASN A 74 8.55 11.02 -6.45
N ILE A 75 7.69 11.36 -7.41
CA ILE A 75 6.42 12.05 -7.15
C ILE A 75 5.51 11.21 -6.26
N ILE A 76 5.46 9.89 -6.51
CA ILE A 76 4.69 8.94 -5.70
C ILE A 76 5.28 8.87 -4.29
N LEU A 77 6.61 8.85 -4.15
CA LEU A 77 7.30 8.83 -2.86
C LEU A 77 6.95 10.06 -2.02
N ASP A 78 6.95 11.25 -2.62
CA ASP A 78 6.60 12.49 -1.94
C ASP A 78 5.16 12.44 -1.41
N LYS A 79 4.22 11.95 -2.23
CA LYS A 79 2.82 11.75 -1.81
C LYS A 79 2.69 10.74 -0.67
N VAL A 80 3.47 9.66 -0.70
CA VAL A 80 3.50 8.68 0.39
C VAL A 80 3.97 9.34 1.68
N ASN A 81 5.10 10.05 1.66
CA ASN A 81 5.67 10.68 2.86
C ASN A 81 4.76 11.79 3.40
N ASN A 82 4.11 12.57 2.53
CA ASN A 82 3.11 13.56 2.93
C ASN A 82 1.93 12.95 3.70
N ILE A 83 1.48 11.75 3.32
CA ILE A 83 0.38 11.06 4.01
C ILE A 83 0.82 10.46 5.36
N LEU A 84 2.10 10.11 5.49
CA LEU A 84 2.65 9.53 6.71
C LEU A 84 3.07 10.56 7.77
N ASP A 85 2.87 11.86 7.50
CA ASP A 85 3.13 12.96 8.42
C ASP A 85 4.59 12.98 8.95
N ASN A 86 5.54 12.55 8.11
CA ASN A 86 6.99 12.55 8.34
C ASN A 86 7.51 11.87 9.63
N LYS A 87 6.70 11.06 10.32
CA LYS A 87 7.13 10.40 11.58
C LYS A 87 8.22 9.35 11.36
N GLU A 88 8.15 8.63 10.26
CA GLU A 88 9.22 7.75 9.76
C GLU A 88 9.11 7.61 8.22
N ASN A 89 9.99 8.31 7.51
CA ASN A 89 9.92 8.43 6.06
C ASN A 89 10.23 7.11 5.33
N ILE A 90 9.51 6.90 4.22
CA ILE A 90 9.91 5.95 3.21
C ILE A 90 11.09 6.55 2.45
N ILE A 91 12.16 5.78 2.29
CA ILE A 91 13.41 6.26 1.66
C ILE A 91 13.32 6.20 0.14
N LYS A 92 12.75 5.13 -0.41
CA LYS A 92 12.55 4.95 -1.85
C LYS A 92 11.46 3.93 -2.16
N ILE A 93 10.98 3.99 -3.40
CA ILE A 93 10.08 2.99 -3.98
C ILE A 93 10.90 1.96 -4.76
N LEU A 94 10.83 0.69 -4.33
CA LEU A 94 11.41 -0.45 -5.03
C LEU A 94 10.36 -1.07 -5.95
N VAL A 95 10.42 -0.69 -7.23
CA VAL A 95 9.52 -1.20 -8.26
C VAL A 95 9.94 -2.60 -8.69
N VAL A 96 9.02 -3.56 -8.60
CA VAL A 96 9.17 -4.91 -9.14
C VAL A 96 8.10 -5.20 -10.18
N GLN A 97 8.46 -5.92 -11.22
CA GLN A 97 7.54 -6.33 -12.26
C GLN A 97 6.69 -7.51 -11.79
N LYS A 98 5.39 -7.47 -12.07
CA LYS A 98 4.47 -8.58 -11.84
C LYS A 98 4.85 -9.73 -12.79
N ASN A 99 5.24 -10.87 -12.22
CA ASN A 99 5.48 -12.08 -13.00
C ASN A 99 4.11 -12.71 -13.34
N LEU A 100 3.78 -12.77 -14.64
CA LEU A 100 2.69 -13.60 -15.12
C LEU A 100 3.18 -15.06 -15.01
N LYS A 101 2.64 -15.80 -14.05
CA LYS A 101 2.78 -17.26 -13.99
C LYS A 101 1.67 -17.89 -14.81
#